data_AF-A0A379X4N6-F1
#
_entry.id   AF-A0A379X4N6-F1
#
_cell.length_a   1.000
_cell.length_b   1.000
_cell.length_c   1.000
_cell.angle_alpha   90.00
_cell.angle_beta   90.00
_cell.angle_gamma   90.00
#
_symmetry.space_group_name_H-M   'P 1'
#
loop_
_entity.id
_entity.type
_entity.pdbx_description
1 polymer ?
#
loop_
_entity_poly.entity_id
_entity_poly.type
_entity_poly.pdbx_seq_one_letter_code
_entity_poly.pdbx_strand_id
1 'polypeptide(L)'
;MGDGVSAFLATLLFRLFFPTCLCFFWLLLATILFIVSDHQYYAGRDFPEARSTTVRGIIADYDYHRYYTRNRISDKYYEGAVYYYDANGNKYSIELPSTSRGSYRFSSDAIVVYDIDNPEKARIVSLDGKTQYIYTQTGEGVGLWAKLCLFLALIALFEIYWREAGKLDEKNHKLHKGKVIKRKKAAKHKKF
;
A
#
# COMPACT_ATOMS: atom_id res chain seq x y z
N MET A 1 -9.88 -9.91 11.65
CA MET A 1 -10.36 -8.52 11.47
C MET A 1 -10.27 -7.64 12.73
N GLY A 2 -10.03 -8.17 13.93
CA GLY A 2 -10.00 -7.38 15.18
C GLY A 2 -8.69 -6.62 15.46
N ASP A 3 -7.55 -7.03 14.90
CA ASP A 3 -6.23 -6.54 15.34
C ASP A 3 -5.81 -5.21 14.68
N GLY A 4 -6.32 -4.91 13.48
CA GLY A 4 -6.01 -3.66 12.77
C GLY A 4 -6.76 -2.45 13.31
N VAL A 5 -7.99 -2.64 13.77
CA VAL A 5 -8.86 -1.55 14.27
C VAL A 5 -8.40 -1.08 15.64
N SER A 6 -7.96 -2.00 16.49
CA SER A 6 -7.40 -1.70 17.81
C SER A 6 -6.05 -0.98 17.71
N ALA A 7 -5.18 -1.38 16.78
CA ALA A 7 -3.94 -0.65 16.48
C ALA A 7 -4.23 0.78 15.99
N PHE A 8 -5.23 0.96 15.12
CA PHE A 8 -5.65 2.27 14.64
C PHE A 8 -6.18 3.17 15.77
N LEU A 9 -7.04 2.65 16.65
CA LEU A 9 -7.55 3.36 17.82
C LEU A 9 -6.44 3.74 18.82
N ALA A 10 -5.48 2.84 19.05
CA ALA A 10 -4.33 3.13 19.91
C ALA A 10 -3.48 4.29 19.34
N THR A 11 -3.32 4.35 18.02
CA THR A 11 -2.56 5.43 17.36
C THR A 11 -3.27 6.78 17.41
N LEU A 12 -4.61 6.80 17.40
CA LEU A 12 -5.40 8.02 17.63
C LEU A 12 -5.24 8.57 19.05
N LEU A 13 -5.10 7.70 20.06
CA LEU A 13 -4.86 8.12 21.45
C LEU A 13 -3.41 8.61 21.66
N PHE A 14 -2.42 7.94 21.05
CA PHE A 14 -1.01 8.37 21.13
C PHE A 14 -0.72 9.69 20.40
N ARG A 15 -1.51 10.01 19.36
CA ARG A 15 -1.44 11.27 18.59
C ARG A 15 -1.58 12.51 19.48
N LEU A 16 -2.37 12.44 20.55
CA LEU A 16 -2.57 13.55 21.48
C LEU A 16 -1.31 13.90 22.31
N PHE A 17 -0.52 12.89 22.66
CA PHE A 17 0.60 13.04 23.59
C PHE A 17 1.95 13.18 22.88
N PHE A 18 2.19 12.42 21.81
CA PHE A 18 3.50 12.35 21.13
C PHE A 18 3.40 12.33 19.59
N PRO A 19 2.92 13.41 18.96
CA PRO A 19 2.68 13.43 17.52
C PRO A 19 3.97 13.22 16.69
N THR A 20 5.11 13.74 17.16
CA THR A 20 6.41 13.58 16.48
C THR A 20 6.91 12.14 16.50
N CYS A 21 6.78 11.44 17.63
CA CYS A 21 7.16 10.03 17.73
C CYS A 21 6.25 9.14 16.88
N LEU A 22 4.95 9.47 16.83
CA LEU A 22 3.98 8.77 15.98
C LEU A 22 4.31 8.94 14.49
N CYS A 23 4.66 10.17 14.06
CA CYS A 23 5.10 10.45 12.69
C CYS A 23 6.34 9.64 12.33
N PHE A 24 7.35 9.60 13.20
CA PHE A 24 8.58 8.85 12.96
C PHE A 24 8.33 7.34 12.87
N PHE A 25 7.49 6.80 13.76
CA PHE A 25 7.10 5.40 13.75
C PHE A 25 6.44 5.00 12.42
N TRP A 26 5.46 5.78 11.96
CA TRP A 26 4.76 5.49 10.70
C TRP A 26 5.65 5.64 9.47
N LEU A 27 6.59 6.61 9.47
CA LEU A 27 7.59 6.74 8.41
C LEU A 27 8.51 5.51 8.37
N LEU A 28 9.05 5.09 9.52
CA LEU A 28 9.93 3.92 9.60
C LEU A 28 9.21 2.66 9.11
N LEU A 29 7.96 2.46 9.54
CA LEU A 29 7.15 1.32 9.13
C LEU A 29 6.87 1.36 7.62
N ALA A 30 6.53 2.53 7.07
CA ALA A 30 6.33 2.71 5.63
C ALA A 30 7.61 2.35 4.85
N THR A 31 8.78 2.82 5.29
CA THR A 31 10.06 2.52 4.63
C THR A 31 10.37 1.03 4.62
N ILE A 32 10.20 0.34 5.76
CA ILE A 32 10.41 -1.12 5.83
C ILE A 32 9.46 -1.85 4.87
N LEU A 33 8.18 -1.48 4.86
CA LEU A 33 7.20 -2.11 3.98
C LEU A 33 7.48 -1.84 2.50
N PHE A 34 7.97 -0.64 2.14
CA PHE A 34 8.40 -0.36 0.77
C PHE A 34 9.58 -1.24 0.35
N ILE A 35 10.59 -1.41 1.21
CA ILE A 35 11.75 -2.27 0.91
C ILE A 35 11.30 -3.73 0.72
N VAL A 36 10.40 -4.22 1.59
CA VAL A 36 9.87 -5.59 1.48
C VAL A 36 9.04 -5.78 0.21
N SER A 37 8.17 -4.82 -0.11
CA SER A 37 7.35 -4.82 -1.33
C SER A 37 8.22 -4.86 -2.58
N ASP A 38 9.26 -4.03 -2.62
CA ASP A 38 10.21 -3.96 -3.74
C ASP A 38 11.03 -5.24 -3.87
N HIS A 39 11.51 -5.80 -2.74
CA HIS A 39 12.19 -7.10 -2.73
C HIS A 39 11.28 -8.22 -3.26
N GLN A 40 10.01 -8.26 -2.88
CA GLN A 40 9.07 -9.27 -3.40
C GLN A 40 8.85 -9.12 -4.90
N TYR A 41 8.77 -7.89 -5.40
CA TYR A 41 8.67 -7.61 -6.83
C TYR A 41 9.90 -8.10 -7.61
N TYR A 42 11.12 -7.80 -7.13
CA TYR A 42 12.35 -8.27 -7.79
C TYR A 42 12.58 -9.77 -7.63
N ALA A 43 12.24 -10.35 -6.47
CA ALA A 43 12.31 -11.78 -6.25
C ALA A 43 11.39 -12.55 -7.20
N GLY A 44 10.22 -12.01 -7.55
CA GLY A 44 9.35 -12.56 -8.59
C GLY A 44 9.98 -12.51 -9.98
N ARG A 45 10.65 -11.40 -10.31
CA ARG A 45 11.27 -11.14 -11.62
C ARG A 45 12.51 -12.01 -11.89
N ASP A 46 13.38 -12.18 -10.89
CA ASP A 46 14.61 -12.97 -11.00
C ASP A 46 14.29 -14.47 -10.83
N PHE A 47 13.83 -15.07 -11.92
CA PHE A 47 13.48 -16.49 -11.99
C PHE A 47 14.69 -17.29 -12.50
N PRO A 48 15.29 -18.18 -11.69
CA PRO A 48 16.45 -18.96 -12.12
C PRO A 48 16.01 -20.04 -13.12
N GLU A 49 16.29 -19.84 -14.41
CA GLU A 49 15.89 -20.77 -15.48
C GLU A 49 16.41 -22.20 -15.22
N ALA A 50 17.63 -22.32 -14.69
CA ALA A 50 18.30 -23.60 -14.41
C ALA A 50 17.63 -24.46 -13.31
N ARG A 51 16.76 -23.87 -12.47
CA ARG A 51 16.05 -24.57 -11.38
C ARG A 51 14.54 -24.44 -11.50
N SER A 52 14.06 -24.21 -12.70
CA SER A 52 12.64 -24.00 -12.96
C SER A 52 12.02 -25.20 -13.66
N THR A 53 10.76 -25.49 -13.35
CA THR A 53 9.98 -26.52 -14.04
C THR A 53 8.73 -25.91 -14.64
N THR A 54 8.45 -26.29 -15.89
CA THR A 54 7.29 -25.83 -16.65
C THR A 54 6.17 -26.85 -16.53
N VAL A 55 5.00 -26.40 -16.11
CA VAL A 55 3.79 -27.23 -15.98
C VAL A 55 2.59 -26.54 -16.61
N ARG A 56 1.58 -27.36 -16.94
CA ARG A 56 0.30 -26.87 -17.42
C ARG A 56 -0.57 -26.48 -16.22
N GLY A 57 -1.02 -25.24 -16.23
CA GLY A 57 -1.97 -24.71 -15.27
C GLY A 57 -3.41 -24.93 -15.72
N ILE A 58 -4.31 -25.03 -14.76
CA ILE A 58 -5.76 -25.11 -14.95
C ILE A 58 -6.35 -23.75 -14.63
N ILE A 59 -7.01 -23.14 -15.60
CA ILE A 59 -7.64 -21.83 -15.46
C ILE A 59 -9.02 -22.00 -14.83
N ALA A 60 -9.31 -21.21 -13.79
CA ALA A 60 -10.61 -21.18 -13.15
C ALA A 60 -11.06 -19.74 -12.93
N ASP A 61 -12.24 -19.41 -13.42
CA ASP A 61 -12.98 -18.22 -13.00
C ASP A 61 -13.62 -18.49 -11.64
N TYR A 62 -13.60 -17.50 -10.75
CA TYR A 62 -14.30 -17.60 -9.48
C TYR A 62 -15.34 -16.50 -9.26
N ASP A 63 -15.16 -15.29 -9.81
CA ASP A 63 -16.14 -14.22 -9.65
C ASP A 63 -16.11 -13.17 -10.78
N TYR A 64 -17.09 -12.27 -10.78
CA TYR A 64 -17.05 -11.03 -11.54
C TYR A 64 -17.63 -9.86 -10.75
N HIS A 65 -17.01 -8.69 -10.87
CA HIS A 65 -17.50 -7.46 -10.25
C HIS A 65 -17.99 -6.44 -11.28
N ARG A 66 -18.91 -5.59 -10.85
CA ARG A 66 -19.40 -4.43 -11.60
C ARG A 66 -19.36 -3.20 -10.71
N TYR A 67 -18.88 -2.10 -11.27
CA TYR A 67 -18.93 -0.80 -10.62
C TYR A 67 -20.22 -0.08 -10.99
N TYR A 68 -20.93 0.39 -9.98
CA TYR A 68 -22.16 1.16 -10.13
C TYR A 68 -21.87 2.62 -9.84
N THR A 69 -22.04 3.49 -10.84
CA THR A 69 -22.04 4.94 -10.68
C THR A 69 -23.41 5.50 -11.03
N ARG A 70 -23.72 6.72 -10.55
CA ARG A 70 -25.07 7.28 -10.47
C ARG A 70 -25.92 7.15 -11.76
N ASN A 71 -25.30 7.11 -12.95
CA ASN A 71 -25.97 6.90 -14.25
C ASN A 71 -25.24 5.92 -15.18
N ARG A 72 -24.30 5.09 -14.69
CA ARG A 72 -23.52 4.18 -15.54
C ARG A 72 -23.13 2.91 -14.78
N ILE A 73 -23.41 1.78 -15.40
CA ILE A 73 -22.91 0.45 -14.97
C ILE A 73 -21.65 0.17 -15.79
N SER A 74 -20.57 -0.21 -15.13
CA SER A 74 -19.35 -0.64 -15.82
C SER A 74 -19.55 -1.97 -16.54
N ASP A 75 -18.63 -2.30 -17.44
CA ASP A 75 -18.51 -3.67 -17.93
C ASP A 75 -18.19 -4.64 -16.79
N LYS A 76 -18.42 -5.94 -17.03
CA LYS A 76 -18.08 -7.00 -16.07
C LYS A 76 -16.57 -7.13 -16.02
N TYR A 77 -15.99 -7.03 -14.83
CA TYR A 77 -14.60 -7.36 -14.58
C TYR A 77 -14.54 -8.77 -14.04
N TYR A 78 -13.91 -9.68 -14.77
CA TYR A 78 -13.80 -11.08 -14.41
C TYR A 78 -12.51 -11.33 -13.62
N GLU A 79 -12.62 -12.16 -12.59
CA GLU A 79 -11.53 -12.58 -11.73
C GLU A 79 -11.33 -14.09 -11.86
N GLY A 80 -10.06 -14.49 -11.91
CA GLY A 80 -9.70 -15.87 -12.12
C GLY A 80 -8.34 -16.19 -11.53
N ALA A 81 -8.06 -17.48 -11.42
CA ALA A 81 -6.77 -17.98 -10.96
C ALA A 81 -6.32 -19.14 -11.86
N VAL A 82 -5.01 -19.32 -11.95
CA VAL A 82 -4.39 -20.50 -12.55
C VAL A 82 -3.93 -21.42 -11.43
N TYR A 83 -4.48 -22.62 -11.37
CA TYR A 83 -4.04 -23.67 -10.47
C TYR A 83 -2.98 -24.54 -11.12
N TYR A 84 -1.92 -24.87 -10.41
CA TYR A 84 -0.89 -25.81 -10.87
C TYR A 84 -0.48 -26.73 -9.73
N TYR A 85 0.17 -27.83 -10.10
CA TYR A 85 0.67 -28.82 -9.15
C TYR A 85 2.18 -28.90 -9.27
N ASP A 86 2.85 -28.97 -8.12
CA ASP A 86 4.29 -29.25 -8.09
C ASP A 86 4.58 -30.74 -8.40
N ALA A 87 5.86 -31.10 -8.46
CA ALA A 87 6.28 -32.48 -8.67
C ALA A 87 5.82 -33.46 -7.57
N ASN A 88 5.47 -32.94 -6.39
CA ASN A 88 4.98 -33.72 -5.25
C ASN A 88 3.44 -33.85 -5.23
N GLY A 89 2.74 -33.19 -6.15
CA GLY A 89 1.28 -33.14 -6.21
C GLY A 89 0.63 -32.09 -5.29
N ASN A 90 1.41 -31.19 -4.69
CA ASN A 90 0.87 -30.07 -3.93
C ASN A 90 0.26 -29.04 -4.87
N LYS A 91 -0.92 -28.53 -4.52
CA LYS A 91 -1.67 -27.56 -5.32
C LYS A 91 -1.30 -26.13 -4.94
N TYR A 92 -1.03 -25.32 -5.94
CA TYR A 92 -0.76 -23.88 -5.82
C TYR A 92 -1.63 -23.08 -6.78
N SER A 93 -1.73 -21.76 -6.56
CA SER A 93 -2.52 -20.85 -7.39
C SER A 93 -1.77 -19.56 -7.72
N ILE A 94 -2.03 -19.02 -8.91
CA ILE A 94 -1.60 -17.69 -9.34
C ILE A 94 -2.86 -16.89 -9.66
N GLU A 95 -3.08 -15.78 -8.95
CA GLU A 95 -4.21 -14.89 -9.24
C GLU A 95 -3.97 -14.15 -10.57
N LEU A 96 -5.03 -14.05 -11.38
CA LEU A 96 -5.02 -13.34 -12.63
C LEU A 96 -5.53 -11.90 -12.43
N PRO A 97 -4.95 -10.90 -13.12
CA PRO A 97 -5.34 -9.52 -12.96
C PRO A 97 -6.75 -9.28 -13.54
N SER A 98 -7.68 -8.71 -12.78
CA SER A 98 -9.07 -8.57 -13.23
C SER A 98 -9.20 -7.90 -14.62
N THR A 99 -9.99 -8.50 -15.51
CA THR A 99 -10.10 -8.06 -16.92
C THR A 99 -11.54 -7.77 -17.32
N SER A 100 -11.74 -6.70 -18.10
CA SER A 100 -13.03 -6.38 -18.72
C SER A 100 -13.25 -7.08 -20.07
N ARG A 101 -12.24 -7.79 -20.60
CA ARG A 101 -12.25 -8.34 -21.96
C ARG A 101 -12.98 -9.68 -22.11
N GLY A 102 -13.48 -10.26 -21.03
CA GLY A 102 -14.15 -11.57 -21.03
C GLY A 102 -13.70 -12.44 -19.86
N SER A 103 -14.35 -13.60 -19.67
CA SER A 103 -14.03 -14.51 -18.58
C SER A 103 -12.84 -15.41 -18.93
N TYR A 104 -12.02 -15.76 -17.93
CA TYR A 104 -10.82 -16.58 -18.13
C TYR A 104 -11.15 -18.04 -18.47
N ARG A 105 -12.37 -18.51 -18.21
CA ARG A 105 -12.85 -19.85 -18.57
C ARG A 105 -12.75 -20.16 -20.06
N PHE A 106 -12.65 -19.15 -20.93
CA PHE A 106 -12.47 -19.35 -22.38
C PHE A 106 -11.00 -19.36 -22.82
N SER A 107 -10.06 -19.08 -21.92
CA SER A 107 -8.65 -19.13 -22.23
C SER A 107 -8.20 -20.58 -22.46
N SER A 108 -7.48 -20.77 -23.55
CA SER A 108 -7.17 -22.10 -24.12
C SER A 108 -6.03 -22.83 -23.41
N ASP A 109 -5.09 -22.10 -22.82
CA ASP A 109 -3.95 -22.68 -22.10
C ASP A 109 -3.34 -21.72 -21.10
N ALA A 110 -2.79 -22.27 -20.01
CA ALA A 110 -1.94 -21.56 -19.08
C ALA A 110 -0.67 -22.37 -18.84
N ILE A 111 0.48 -21.78 -19.15
CA ILE A 111 1.79 -22.39 -18.90
C ILE A 111 2.41 -21.67 -17.72
N VAL A 112 2.69 -22.44 -16.67
CA VAL A 112 3.28 -21.96 -15.42
C VAL A 112 4.70 -22.47 -15.32
N VAL A 113 5.61 -21.61 -14.90
CA VAL A 113 6.98 -21.96 -14.54
C VAL A 113 7.16 -21.69 -13.06
N TYR A 114 7.49 -22.72 -12.27
CA TYR A 114 7.73 -22.59 -10.84
C TYR A 114 9.18 -22.96 -10.49
N ASP A 115 9.67 -22.43 -9.37
CA ASP A 115 10.99 -22.74 -8.81
C ASP A 115 10.92 -24.07 -8.04
N ILE A 116 11.76 -25.04 -8.41
CA ILE A 116 11.74 -26.39 -7.82
C ILE A 116 11.95 -26.34 -6.30
N ASP A 117 12.83 -25.44 -5.83
CA ASP A 117 13.16 -25.32 -4.40
C ASP A 117 12.05 -24.58 -3.63
N ASN A 118 11.30 -23.70 -4.31
CA ASN A 118 10.24 -22.89 -3.73
C ASN A 118 9.02 -22.84 -4.67
N PRO A 119 8.15 -23.86 -4.69
CA PRO A 119 7.07 -23.95 -5.67
C PRO A 119 6.10 -22.76 -5.65
N GLU A 120 5.93 -22.09 -4.51
CA GLU A 120 5.13 -20.87 -4.36
C GLU A 120 5.64 -19.69 -5.21
N LYS A 121 6.94 -19.68 -5.53
CA LYS A 121 7.55 -18.74 -6.46
C LYS A 121 7.31 -19.27 -7.87
N ALA A 122 6.29 -18.71 -8.53
CA ALA A 122 5.90 -19.12 -9.86
C ALA A 122 5.54 -17.92 -10.74
N ARG A 123 5.67 -18.11 -12.05
CA ARG A 123 5.23 -17.17 -13.06
C ARG A 123 4.42 -17.88 -14.13
N ILE A 124 3.37 -17.23 -14.60
CA ILE A 124 2.75 -17.58 -15.87
C ILE A 124 3.68 -17.07 -16.97
N VAL A 125 3.94 -17.88 -18.00
CA VAL A 125 4.71 -17.49 -19.19
C VAL A 125 3.89 -17.50 -20.47
N SER A 126 2.74 -18.18 -20.45
CA SER A 126 1.76 -18.16 -21.53
C SER A 126 0.36 -18.21 -20.93
N LEU A 127 -0.50 -17.29 -21.34
CA LEU A 127 -1.92 -17.27 -21.01
C LEU A 127 -2.69 -17.02 -22.31
N ASP A 128 -3.58 -17.94 -22.65
CA ASP A 128 -4.37 -17.88 -23.89
C ASP A 128 -3.51 -17.79 -25.16
N GLY A 129 -2.43 -18.58 -25.20
CA GLY A 129 -1.49 -18.62 -26.33
C GLY A 129 -0.61 -17.38 -26.49
N LYS A 130 -0.69 -16.41 -25.56
CA LYS A 130 0.14 -15.19 -25.58
C LYS A 130 1.15 -15.23 -24.44
N THR A 131 2.38 -14.84 -24.75
CA THR A 131 3.42 -14.65 -23.75
C THR A 131 3.01 -13.53 -22.79
N GLN A 132 2.81 -13.89 -21.52
CA GLN A 132 2.51 -12.96 -20.44
C GLN A 132 3.33 -13.37 -19.24
N TYR A 133 3.89 -12.39 -18.52
CA TYR A 133 4.65 -12.63 -17.30
C TYR A 133 3.82 -12.14 -16.12
N ILE A 134 3.11 -13.06 -15.48
CA ILE A 134 2.32 -12.79 -14.27
C ILE A 134 2.98 -13.55 -13.13
N TYR A 135 3.41 -12.82 -12.09
CA TYR A 135 4.18 -13.36 -10.97
C TYR A 135 3.27 -13.60 -9.76
N THR A 136 3.49 -14.67 -9.01
CA THR A 136 2.79 -14.92 -7.74
C THR A 136 3.14 -13.88 -6.66
N GLN A 137 4.33 -13.29 -6.74
CA GLN A 137 4.82 -12.29 -5.79
C GLN A 137 4.88 -10.92 -6.48
N THR A 138 3.80 -10.14 -6.37
CA THR A 138 3.75 -8.76 -6.89
C THR A 138 4.17 -7.72 -5.86
N GLY A 139 4.24 -8.10 -4.57
CA GLY A 139 4.47 -7.17 -3.47
C GLY A 139 3.33 -6.17 -3.27
N GLU A 140 2.21 -6.31 -3.99
CA GLU A 140 1.16 -5.28 -4.09
C GLU A 140 0.40 -5.08 -2.77
N GLY A 141 0.08 -6.18 -2.08
CA GLY A 141 -0.52 -6.12 -0.74
C GLY A 141 0.37 -5.37 0.25
N VAL A 142 1.67 -5.68 0.28
CA VAL A 142 2.64 -5.00 1.15
C VAL A 142 2.80 -3.52 0.76
N GLY A 143 2.81 -3.23 -0.54
CA GLY A 143 2.89 -1.86 -1.07
C GLY A 143 1.67 -1.00 -0.70
N LEU A 144 0.47 -1.59 -0.62
CA LEU A 144 -0.74 -0.90 -0.17
C LEU A 144 -0.64 -0.50 1.31
N TRP A 145 -0.14 -1.40 2.16
CA TRP A 145 0.14 -1.09 3.58
C TRP A 145 1.23 -0.03 3.74
N ALA A 146 2.28 -0.06 2.91
CA ALA A 146 3.32 0.96 2.90
C ALA A 146 2.74 2.36 2.59
N LYS A 147 1.87 2.45 1.59
CA LYS A 147 1.14 3.69 1.22
C LYS A 147 0.25 4.18 2.36
N LEU A 148 -0.46 3.27 3.04
CA LEU A 148 -1.29 3.62 4.19
C LEU A 148 -0.45 4.20 5.35
N CYS A 149 0.68 3.56 5.68
CA CYS A 149 1.59 4.05 6.71
C CYS A 149 2.16 5.43 6.35
N LEU A 150 2.54 5.64 5.07
CA LEU A 150 3.00 6.94 4.59
C LEU A 150 1.92 8.02 4.71
N PHE A 151 0.67 7.69 4.38
CA PHE A 151 -0.46 8.61 4.53
C PHE A 151 -0.67 9.01 6.00
N LEU A 152 -0.60 8.05 6.93
CA LEU A 152 -0.69 8.32 8.37
C LEU A 152 0.47 9.19 8.88
N ALA A 153 1.69 8.96 8.38
CA ALA A 153 2.83 9.82 8.67
C ALA A 153 2.61 11.26 8.19
N LEU A 154 2.09 11.46 6.98
CA LEU A 154 1.81 12.79 6.43
C LEU A 154 0.77 13.54 7.25
N ILE A 155 -0.29 12.86 7.72
CA ILE A 155 -1.29 13.46 8.61
C ILE A 155 -0.63 13.93 9.91
N ALA A 156 0.20 13.09 10.53
CA ALA A 156 0.90 13.45 11.76
C ALA A 156 1.84 14.64 11.55
N LEU A 157 2.55 14.67 10.41
CA LEU A 157 3.45 15.77 10.06
C LEU A 157 2.71 17.09 9.84
N PHE A 158 1.56 17.05 9.16
CA PHE A 158 0.73 18.24 8.94
C PHE A 158 0.20 18.83 10.25
N GLU A 159 -0.17 17.98 11.21
CA GLU A 159 -0.58 18.45 12.53
C GLU A 159 0.55 19.08 13.34
N ILE A 160 1.75 18.49 13.31
CA ILE A 160 2.92 19.06 13.97
C ILE A 160 3.18 20.46 13.41
N TYR A 161 3.18 20.58 12.07
CA TYR A 161 3.36 21.85 11.39
C TYR A 161 2.34 22.90 11.85
N TRP A 162 1.04 22.56 11.86
CA TRP A 162 -0.01 23.52 12.27
C TRP A 162 0.10 23.90 13.76
N ARG A 163 0.45 22.94 14.63
CA ARG A 163 0.65 23.19 16.06
C ARG A 163 1.84 24.09 16.33
N GLU A 164 2.92 23.96 15.56
CA GLU A 164 4.09 24.83 15.66
C GLU A 164 3.83 26.22 15.07
N ALA A 165 3.16 26.31 13.91
CA ALA A 165 2.75 27.57 13.32
C ALA A 165 1.85 28.39 14.29
N GLY A 166 0.87 27.74 14.92
CA GLY A 166 0.00 28.38 15.92
C GLY A 166 0.75 28.88 17.17
N LYS A 167 1.75 28.13 17.65
CA LYS A 167 2.64 28.58 18.75
C LYS A 167 3.46 29.81 18.34
N LEU A 168 3.93 29.85 17.09
CA LEU A 168 4.68 30.98 16.55
C LEU A 168 3.82 32.24 16.48
N ASP A 169 2.58 32.12 16.02
CA ASP A 169 1.62 33.21 15.97
C ASP A 169 1.27 33.73 17.36
N GLU A 170 1.02 32.84 18.33
CA GLU A 170 0.73 33.25 19.71
C GLU A 170 1.92 33.98 20.36
N LYS A 171 3.15 33.51 20.11
CA LYS A 171 4.38 34.15 20.57
C LYS A 171 4.55 35.54 19.97
N ASN A 172 4.31 35.69 18.67
CA ASN A 172 4.36 36.98 17.98
C ASN A 172 3.30 37.95 18.49
N HIS A 173 2.08 37.46 18.75
CA HIS A 173 0.98 38.26 19.26
C HIS A 173 1.22 38.76 20.70
N LYS A 174 1.83 37.92 21.56
CA LYS A 174 2.26 38.30 22.92
C LYS A 174 3.40 39.34 22.89
N LEU A 175 4.39 39.15 22.01
CA LEU A 175 5.48 40.12 21.79
C LEU A 175 4.95 41.49 21.33
N HIS A 176 3.98 41.49 20.42
CA HIS A 176 3.38 42.73 19.91
C HIS A 176 2.59 43.46 21.01
N LYS A 177 1.77 42.74 21.80
CA LYS A 177 1.07 43.31 22.97
C LYS A 177 2.04 43.88 24.00
N GLY A 178 3.14 43.18 24.29
CA GLY A 178 4.18 43.64 25.22
C GLY A 178 4.89 44.92 24.76
N LYS A 179 5.22 45.03 23.45
CA LYS A 179 5.79 46.26 22.88
C LYS A 179 4.82 47.44 22.92
N VAL A 180 3.53 47.22 22.63
CA VAL A 180 2.50 48.26 22.71
C VAL A 180 2.33 48.79 24.13
N ILE A 181 2.31 47.91 25.14
CA ILE A 181 2.22 48.29 26.56
C ILE A 181 3.45 49.10 27.00
N LYS A 182 4.67 48.67 26.63
CA LYS A 182 5.91 49.42 26.93
C LYS A 182 5.91 50.81 26.29
N ARG A 183 5.48 50.93 25.03
CA ARG A 183 5.35 52.24 24.34
C ARG A 183 4.34 53.16 25.02
N LYS A 184 3.18 52.64 25.46
CA LYS A 184 2.18 53.43 26.21
C LYS A 184 2.70 53.91 27.56
N LYS A 185 3.47 53.09 28.30
CA LYS A 185 4.09 53.50 29.57
C LYS A 185 5.16 54.57 29.38
N ALA A 186 6.02 54.43 28.38
CA ALA A 186 7.05 55.43 28.06
C ALA A 186 6.46 56.78 27.64
N ALA A 187 5.37 56.78 26.87
CA ALA A 187 4.65 57.99 26.49
C ALA A 187 3.97 58.69 27.68
N LYS A 188 3.55 57.93 28.71
CA LYS A 188 2.94 58.47 29.94
C LYS A 188 3.97 59.10 30.88
N HIS A 189 5.20 58.59 30.90
CA HIS A 189 6.30 59.13 31.71
C HIS A 189 6.95 60.40 31.14
N LYS A 190 6.80 60.68 29.84
CA LYS A 190 7.29 61.92 29.19
C LYS A 190 6.34 63.12 29.35
N LYS A 191 5.20 62.96 30.04
CA LYS A 191 4.19 64.00 30.26
C LYS A 191 4.25 64.63 31.67
N PHE A 192 5.28 64.34 32.44
CA PHE A 192 5.61 64.99 33.70
C PHE A 192 7.02 65.57 33.62
#